data_AF-U7QXY2-F1
#
_entry.id   AF-U7QXY2-F1
#
_cell.length_a   1.000
_cell.length_b   1.000
_cell.length_c   1.000
_cell.angle_alpha   90.00
_cell.angle_beta   90.00
_cell.angle_gamma   90.00
#
_symmetry.space_group_name_H-M   'P 1'
#
loop_
_entity.id
_entity.type
_entity.pdbx_description
1 polymer ?
#
loop_
_entity_poly.entity_id
_entity_poly.type
_entity_poly.pdbx_seq_one_letter_code
_entity_poly.pdbx_strand_id
1 'polypeptide(L)'
;MSDIYNYLARCDFNNMSTEELKDLRKHSEGAHSSIMAGLSTLGELAFWSTDKDNKEYSGDQARSDLRRLGEALMYLPRIAEALNDTEQNAQFELYHREGFPKW
;
A
#
# COMPACT_ATOMS: atom_id res chain seq x y z
N MET A 1 8.71 -19.45 4.66
CA MET A 1 8.81 -18.14 5.36
C MET A 1 7.45 -17.48 5.23
N SER A 2 6.82 -17.09 6.34
CA SER A 2 5.59 -16.31 6.31
C SER A 2 5.93 -14.85 5.97
N ASP A 3 5.38 -14.37 4.88
CA ASP A 3 5.46 -12.97 4.48
C ASP A 3 4.45 -12.12 5.27
N ILE A 4 4.74 -10.85 5.55
CA ILE A 4 3.79 -9.91 6.19
C ILE A 4 2.47 -9.85 5.41
N TYR A 5 2.55 -9.99 4.08
CA TYR A 5 1.38 -10.11 3.21
C TYR A 5 0.39 -11.17 3.72
N ASN A 6 0.87 -12.39 4.05
CA ASN A 6 0.01 -13.50 4.45
C ASN A 6 -0.73 -13.26 5.77
N TYR A 7 -0.25 -12.33 6.60
CA TYR A 7 -0.91 -11.95 7.85
C TYR A 7 -1.92 -10.81 7.68
N LEU A 8 -1.81 -10.04 6.61
CA LEU A 8 -2.63 -8.85 6.36
C LEU A 8 -3.71 -9.09 5.32
N ALA A 9 -3.45 -9.93 4.32
CA ALA A 9 -4.40 -10.24 3.27
C ALA A 9 -5.66 -10.85 3.88
N ARG A 10 -6.81 -10.23 3.64
CA ARG A 10 -8.11 -10.74 4.09
C ARG A 10 -8.59 -11.83 3.13
N CYS A 11 -9.12 -12.91 3.68
CA CYS A 11 -9.62 -14.04 2.86
C CYS A 11 -11.06 -14.45 3.17
N ASP A 12 -11.68 -13.93 4.24
CA ASP A 12 -13.03 -14.30 4.65
C ASP A 12 -14.04 -13.17 4.39
N PHE A 13 -14.54 -13.12 3.16
CA PHE A 13 -15.50 -12.12 2.69
C PHE A 13 -16.95 -12.62 2.79
N ASN A 14 -17.17 -13.94 2.74
CA ASN A 14 -18.49 -14.56 2.75
C ASN A 14 -19.26 -14.29 4.05
N ASN A 15 -18.54 -14.19 5.17
CA ASN A 15 -19.14 -13.96 6.48
C ASN A 15 -19.42 -12.47 6.79
N MET A 16 -19.01 -11.55 5.92
CA MET A 16 -19.23 -10.12 6.08
C MET A 16 -20.57 -9.70 5.46
N SER A 17 -21.26 -8.73 6.06
CA SER A 17 -22.40 -8.07 5.43
C SER A 17 -21.97 -7.24 4.22
N THR A 18 -22.93 -6.93 3.34
CA THR A 18 -22.65 -6.14 2.12
C THR A 18 -22.10 -4.74 2.45
N GLU A 19 -22.60 -4.08 3.50
CA GLU A 19 -22.11 -2.77 3.90
C GLU A 19 -20.69 -2.85 4.48
N GLU A 20 -20.39 -3.85 5.30
CA GLU A 20 -19.02 -4.08 5.80
C GLU A 20 -18.04 -4.35 4.65
N LEU A 21 -18.45 -5.06 3.60
CA LEU A 21 -17.62 -5.26 2.41
C LEU A 21 -17.38 -3.96 1.63
N LYS A 22 -18.39 -3.09 1.50
CA LYS A 22 -18.23 -1.77 0.86
C LYS A 22 -17.23 -0.91 1.62
N ASP A 23 -17.35 -0.88 2.95
CA ASP A 23 -16.42 -0.15 3.80
C ASP A 23 -15.00 -0.73 3.72
N LEU A 24 -14.86 -2.05 3.81
CA LEU A 24 -13.57 -2.72 3.67
C LEU A 24 -12.92 -2.39 2.31
N ARG A 25 -13.66 -2.52 1.22
CA ARG A 25 -13.17 -2.20 -0.13
C ARG A 25 -12.69 -0.76 -0.21
N LYS A 26 -13.53 0.20 0.20
CA LYS A 26 -13.22 1.64 0.18
C LYS A 26 -11.98 1.98 1.00
N HIS A 27 -11.86 1.43 2.21
CA HIS A 27 -10.70 1.69 3.07
C HIS A 27 -9.43 1.04 2.54
N SER A 28 -9.53 -0.16 1.97
CA SER A 28 -8.40 -0.87 1.37
C SER A 28 -7.88 -0.12 0.13
N GLU A 29 -8.79 0.34 -0.75
CA GLU A 29 -8.48 1.18 -1.91
C GLU A 29 -7.77 2.48 -1.51
N GLY A 30 -8.33 3.19 -0.52
CA GLY A 30 -7.77 4.46 -0.05
C GLY A 30 -6.41 4.27 0.61
N ALA A 31 -6.23 3.23 1.41
CA ALA A 31 -4.96 2.92 2.06
C ALA A 31 -3.89 2.50 1.02
N HIS A 32 -4.23 1.62 0.08
CA HIS A 32 -3.34 1.22 -1.01
C HIS A 32 -2.88 2.45 -1.81
N SER A 33 -3.82 3.28 -2.28
CA SER A 33 -3.50 4.49 -3.05
C SER A 33 -2.61 5.46 -2.27
N SER A 34 -2.87 5.64 -0.97
CA SER A 34 -2.06 6.51 -0.10
C SER A 34 -0.65 5.97 0.12
N ILE A 35 -0.50 4.64 0.28
CA ILE A 35 0.82 4.02 0.38
C ILE A 35 1.59 4.19 -0.92
N MET A 36 0.96 3.95 -2.07
CA MET A 36 1.60 4.12 -3.38
C MET A 36 2.03 5.57 -3.61
N ALA A 37 1.21 6.55 -3.24
CA ALA A 37 1.59 7.96 -3.28
C ALA A 37 2.80 8.24 -2.37
N GLY A 38 2.79 7.71 -1.15
CA GLY A 38 3.91 7.82 -0.22
C GLY A 38 5.19 7.21 -0.78
N LEU A 39 5.12 6.01 -1.36
CA LEU A 39 6.27 5.35 -2.01
C LEU A 39 6.89 6.20 -3.12
N SER A 40 6.07 6.87 -3.94
CA SER A 40 6.56 7.82 -4.95
C SER A 40 7.31 8.98 -4.31
N THR A 41 6.75 9.61 -3.27
CA THR A 41 7.43 10.69 -2.53
C THR A 41 8.73 10.21 -1.88
N LEU A 42 8.76 9.00 -1.31
CA LEU A 42 9.99 8.41 -0.74
C LEU A 42 11.07 8.23 -1.82
N GLY A 43 10.68 7.83 -3.04
CA GLY A 43 11.58 7.72 -4.19
C GLY A 43 12.14 9.08 -4.63
N GLU A 44 11.30 10.10 -4.69
CA GLU A 44 11.72 11.48 -5.00
C GLU A 44 12.69 12.03 -3.93
N LEU A 45 12.40 11.81 -2.65
CA LEU A 45 13.28 12.20 -1.56
C LEU A 45 14.63 11.50 -1.66
N ALA A 46 14.64 10.17 -1.88
CA ALA A 46 15.87 9.42 -2.08
C ALA A 46 16.71 9.99 -3.25
N PHE A 47 16.07 10.33 -4.36
CA PHE A 47 16.73 10.92 -5.52
C PHE A 47 17.39 12.27 -5.18
N TRP A 48 16.60 13.23 -4.67
CA TRP A 48 17.09 14.58 -4.37
C TRP A 48 18.06 14.65 -3.19
N SER A 49 18.00 13.67 -2.27
CA SER A 49 18.94 13.54 -1.15
C SER A 49 20.39 13.32 -1.60
N THR A 50 20.59 12.88 -2.85
CA THR A 50 21.91 12.60 -3.43
C THR A 50 22.40 13.68 -4.39
N ASP A 51 21.63 14.76 -4.54
CA ASP A 51 21.99 15.88 -5.41
C ASP A 51 23.26 16.59 -4.91
N LYS A 52 24.26 16.71 -5.79
CA LYS A 52 25.56 17.31 -5.49
C LYS A 52 25.47 18.82 -5.24
N ASP A 53 24.41 19.46 -5.76
CA ASP A 53 24.18 20.88 -5.58
C ASP A 53 23.48 21.21 -4.25
N ASN A 54 23.00 20.19 -3.53
CA ASN A 54 22.37 20.34 -2.23
C ASN A 54 23.42 20.47 -1.11
N LYS A 55 23.90 21.70 -0.90
CA LYS A 55 24.95 22.03 0.09
C LYS A 55 24.48 22.00 1.55
N GLU A 56 23.17 22.03 1.78
CA GLU A 56 22.58 22.02 3.14
C GLU A 56 22.31 20.61 3.66
N TYR A 57 22.33 19.61 2.77
CA TYR A 57 22.03 18.23 3.12
C TYR A 57 23.31 17.40 3.21
N SER A 58 23.72 17.07 4.44
CA SER A 58 24.97 16.37 4.70
C SER A 58 24.93 14.91 4.26
N GLY A 59 26.09 14.35 3.89
CA GLY A 59 26.19 12.93 3.52
C GLY A 59 25.81 11.95 4.66
N ASP A 60 25.97 12.35 5.92
CA ASP A 60 25.53 11.54 7.06
C ASP A 60 24.01 11.58 7.24
N GLN A 61 23.38 12.74 7.02
CA GLN A 61 21.94 12.87 7.00
C GLN A 61 21.34 12.01 5.87
N ALA A 62 21.91 12.09 4.66
CA ALA A 62 21.52 11.27 3.52
C ALA A 62 21.60 9.77 3.82
N ARG A 63 22.69 9.31 4.44
CA ARG A 63 22.86 7.90 4.83
C ARG A 63 21.80 7.46 5.83
N SER A 64 21.52 8.28 6.85
CA SER A 64 20.48 7.99 7.85
C SER A 64 19.09 7.89 7.22
N ASP A 65 18.74 8.84 6.36
CA ASP A 65 17.41 8.88 5.74
C ASP A 65 17.24 7.76 4.72
N LEU A 66 18.23 7.50 3.85
CA LEU A 66 18.20 6.35 2.94
C LEU A 66 18.05 5.01 3.67
N ARG A 67 18.64 4.86 4.86
CA ARG A 67 18.43 3.66 5.68
C ARG A 67 16.96 3.53 6.11
N ARG A 68 16.36 4.60 6.63
CA ARG A 68 14.94 4.61 7.05
C ARG A 68 14.00 4.37 5.87
N LEU A 69 14.30 4.96 4.71
CA LEU A 69 13.58 4.70 3.46
C LEU A 69 13.68 3.23 3.06
N GLY A 70 14.88 2.65 3.14
CA GLY A 70 15.10 1.22 2.90
C GLY A 70 14.28 0.33 3.85
N GLU A 71 14.28 0.64 5.15
CA GLU A 71 13.48 -0.08 6.16
C GLU A 71 11.98 -0.01 5.83
N ALA A 72 11.46 1.14 5.39
CA ALA A 72 10.07 1.27 4.96
C ALA A 72 9.77 0.44 3.70
N LEU A 73 10.67 0.47 2.70
CA LEU A 73 10.55 -0.28 1.45
C LEU A 73 10.60 -1.79 1.62
N MET A 74 11.14 -2.30 2.73
CA MET A 74 11.11 -3.74 3.05
C MET A 74 9.69 -4.26 3.35
N TYR A 75 8.77 -3.39 3.80
CA TYR A 75 7.44 -3.80 4.25
C TYR A 75 6.30 -3.15 3.46
N LEU A 76 6.39 -1.85 3.17
CA LEU A 76 5.29 -1.09 2.55
C LEU A 76 4.76 -1.70 1.24
N PRO A 77 5.59 -2.20 0.31
CA PRO A 77 5.09 -2.82 -0.91
C PRO A 77 4.21 -4.06 -0.63
N ARG A 78 4.61 -4.91 0.31
CA ARG A 78 3.86 -6.13 0.66
C ARG A 78 2.57 -5.81 1.41
N ILE A 79 2.56 -4.74 2.20
CA ILE A 79 1.34 -4.19 2.83
C ILE A 79 0.40 -3.64 1.76
N ALA A 80 0.92 -2.87 0.81
CA ALA A 80 0.14 -2.30 -0.29
C ALA A 80 -0.52 -3.41 -1.13
N GLU A 81 0.22 -4.46 -1.44
CA GLU A 81 -0.28 -5.63 -2.16
C GLU A 81 -1.40 -6.35 -1.41
N ALA A 82 -1.25 -6.56 -0.10
CA ALA A 82 -2.31 -7.17 0.72
C ALA A 82 -3.61 -6.34 0.72
N LEU A 83 -3.50 -5.01 0.74
CA LEU A 83 -4.64 -4.11 0.66
C LEU A 83 -5.28 -4.11 -0.72
N ASN A 84 -4.47 -4.10 -1.78
CA ASN A 84 -4.96 -4.20 -3.16
C ASN A 84 -5.71 -5.51 -3.39
N ASP A 85 -5.16 -6.65 -2.97
CA ASP A 85 -5.82 -7.94 -3.14
C ASP A 85 -7.09 -8.04 -2.30
N THR A 86 -7.08 -7.46 -1.10
CA THR A 86 -8.29 -7.35 -0.27
C THR A 86 -9.38 -6.51 -0.94
N GLU A 87 -9.00 -5.38 -1.54
CA GLU A 87 -9.89 -4.49 -2.29
C GLU A 87 -10.53 -5.21 -3.50
N GLN A 88 -9.70 -5.86 -4.33
CA GLN A 88 -10.18 -6.55 -5.53
C GLN A 88 -11.09 -7.73 -5.19
N ASN A 89 -10.74 -8.52 -4.17
CA ASN A 89 -11.58 -9.64 -3.74
C ASN A 89 -12.90 -9.16 -3.11
N ALA A 90 -12.88 -8.09 -2.32
CA ALA A 90 -14.11 -7.49 -1.79
C ALA A 90 -15.01 -6.94 -2.92
N GLN A 91 -14.42 -6.29 -3.93
CA GLN A 91 -15.14 -5.80 -5.10
C GLN A 91 -15.78 -6.93 -5.91
N PHE A 92 -15.06 -8.05 -6.07
CA PHE A 92 -15.58 -9.23 -6.74
C PHE A 92 -16.77 -9.84 -6.00
N GLU A 93 -16.69 -9.97 -4.67
CA GLU A 93 -17.78 -10.46 -3.83
C GLU A 93 -19.00 -9.52 -3.86
N LEU A 94 -18.79 -8.20 -3.90
CA LEU A 94 -19.87 -7.23 -4.09
C LEU A 94 -20.58 -7.43 -5.43
N TYR A 95 -19.85 -7.66 -6.53
CA TYR A 95 -20.46 -7.98 -7.82
C TYR A 95 -21.24 -9.29 -7.81
N HIS A 96 -20.77 -10.30 -7.07
CA HIS A 96 -21.52 -11.54 -6.90
C HIS A 96 -22.86 -11.29 -6.19
N ARG A 97 -22.91 -10.38 -5.21
CA ARG A 97 -24.11 -10.08 -4.42
C ARG A 97 -25.09 -9.13 -5.12
N GLU A 98 -24.56 -8.05 -5.72
CA GLU A 98 -25.36 -6.96 -6.27
C GLU A 98 -25.57 -7.09 -7.80
N GLY A 99 -24.84 -8.01 -8.43
CA GLY A 99 -24.79 -8.20 -9.87
C GLY A 99 -23.59 -7.50 -10.51
N PHE A 100 -23.10 -8.10 -11.60
CA PHE A 100 -21.97 -7.54 -12.35
C PHE A 100 -22.36 -6.26 -13.10
N PRO A 101 -21.41 -5.31 -13.29
CA PRO A 101 -21.62 -4.14 -14.13
C PRO A 101 -22.05 -4.56 -15.53
N LYS A 102 -23.05 -3.87 -16.09
CA LYS A 102 -23.45 -4.05 -17.50
C LYS A 102 -22.62 -3.10 -18.36
N TRP A 103 -21.95 -3.67 -19.36
CA TRP A 103 -21.12 -2.96 -20.34
C TRP A 103 -21.98 -2.27 -21.41
#